data_AF-A0A1G7EW53-F1
#
_entry.id   AF-A0A1G7EW53-F1
#
_cell.length_a   1.000
_cell.length_b   1.000
_cell.length_c   1.000
_cell.angle_alpha   90.00
_cell.angle_beta   90.00
_cell.angle_gamma   90.00
#
_symmetry.space_group_name_H-M   'P 1'
#
loop_
_entity.id
_entity.type
_entity.pdbx_description
1 polymer ?
#
loop_
_entity_poly.entity_id
_entity_poly.type
_entity_poly.pdbx_seq_one_letter_code
_entity_poly.pdbx_strand_id
1 'polypeptide(L)'
;MHEGSDGDVSEDHKEDLRSLVNALNAGIREAHYQAAHEAAANICSGVFNTIPVDLHDVIHEAVMAGYATALSDLEDGKLDDQVRERGDIIE
;
A
#
# COMPACT_ATOMS: atom_id res chain seq x y z
N MET A 1 -6.66 7.40 42.34
CA MET A 1 -5.92 8.26 41.39
C MET A 1 -5.55 7.34 40.24
N HIS A 2 -6.18 7.53 39.08
CA HIS A 2 -6.03 6.67 37.91
C HIS A 2 -5.07 7.40 36.98
N GLU A 3 -3.79 6.99 37.01
CA GLU A 3 -2.73 7.60 36.23
C GLU A 3 -2.45 6.76 34.99
N GLY A 4 -2.47 7.41 33.82
CA GLY A 4 -1.67 7.05 32.64
C GLY A 4 -2.10 5.81 31.86
N SER A 5 -3.12 5.93 31.02
CA SER A 5 -3.29 5.05 29.84
C SER A 5 -2.39 5.55 28.72
N ASP A 6 -1.07 5.38 28.87
CA ASP A 6 -0.10 5.61 27.80
C ASP A 6 -0.16 4.44 26.80
N GLY A 7 -0.91 4.63 25.72
CA GLY A 7 -0.48 4.36 24.34
C GLY A 7 0.16 3.02 23.97
N ASP A 8 -0.12 1.90 24.63
CA ASP A 8 0.23 0.60 24.08
C ASP A 8 -0.77 0.27 22.97
N VAL A 9 -0.33 0.43 21.72
CA VAL A 9 -1.02 -0.16 20.57
C VAL A 9 -1.23 -1.63 20.92
N SER A 10 -2.48 -2.05 21.11
CA SER A 10 -2.76 -3.40 21.62
C SER A 10 -2.09 -4.42 20.72
N GLU A 11 -1.57 -5.50 21.31
CA GLU A 11 -0.90 -6.56 20.55
C GLU A 11 -1.80 -7.10 19.41
N ASP A 12 -3.12 -7.11 19.63
CA ASP A 12 -4.13 -7.41 18.60
C ASP A 12 -4.03 -6.47 17.39
N HIS A 13 -3.86 -5.17 17.61
CA HIS A 13 -3.73 -4.20 16.52
C HIS A 13 -2.43 -4.39 15.72
N LYS A 14 -1.31 -4.71 16.40
CA LYS A 14 -0.04 -5.02 15.73
C LYS A 14 -0.16 -6.30 14.88
N GLU A 15 -0.88 -7.29 15.38
CA GLU A 15 -1.14 -8.53 14.65
C GLU A 15 -2.00 -8.29 13.41
N ASP A 16 -3.04 -7.46 13.51
CA ASP A 16 -3.88 -7.06 12.39
C ASP A 16 -3.07 -6.34 11.30
N LEU A 17 -2.21 -5.38 11.66
CA LEU A 17 -1.35 -4.66 10.71
C LEU A 17 -0.39 -5.61 9.99
N ARG A 18 0.21 -6.54 10.72
CA ARG A 18 1.11 -7.56 10.14
C ARG A 18 0.37 -8.50 9.20
N SER A 19 -0.84 -8.92 9.57
CA SER A 19 -1.69 -9.76 8.73
C SER A 19 -2.04 -9.05 7.42
N LEU A 20 -2.37 -7.76 7.49
CA LEU A 20 -2.64 -6.92 6.33
C LEU A 20 -1.42 -6.79 5.40
N VAL A 21 -0.24 -6.49 5.95
CA VAL A 21 1.02 -6.44 5.18
C VAL A 21 1.27 -7.75 4.43
N ASN A 22 1.14 -8.88 5.12
CA ASN A 22 1.34 -10.20 4.49
C ASN A 22 0.32 -10.44 3.35
N ALA A 23 -0.94 -10.06 3.56
CA ALA A 23 -1.98 -10.21 2.54
C ALA A 23 -1.72 -9.34 1.31
N LEU A 24 -1.21 -8.12 1.49
CA LEU A 24 -0.88 -7.19 0.40
C LEU A 24 0.30 -7.71 -0.44
N ASN A 25 1.32 -8.28 0.19
CA ASN A 25 2.50 -8.79 -0.52
C ASN A 25 2.25 -10.14 -1.22
N ALA A 26 1.31 -10.96 -0.73
CA ALA A 26 1.09 -12.33 -1.22
C ALA A 26 0.76 -12.46 -2.72
N GLY A 27 0.27 -11.39 -3.36
CA GLY A 27 -0.14 -11.39 -4.76
C GLY A 27 0.88 -10.81 -5.74
N ILE A 28 2.04 -10.35 -5.29
CA ILE A 28 2.98 -9.59 -6.13
C ILE A 28 3.84 -10.56 -6.94
N ARG A 29 3.77 -10.43 -8.27
CA ARG A 29 4.63 -11.17 -9.20
C ARG A 29 6.07 -10.67 -9.08
N GLU A 30 7.03 -11.59 -9.09
CA GLU A 30 8.47 -11.27 -9.01
C GLU A 30 8.92 -10.27 -10.09
N ALA A 31 8.37 -10.41 -11.31
CA ALA A 31 8.63 -9.51 -12.43
C ALA A 31 8.20 -8.05 -12.18
N HIS A 32 7.23 -7.83 -11.29
CA HIS A 32 6.68 -6.50 -10.99
C HIS A 32 7.20 -5.94 -9.66
N TYR A 33 7.77 -6.80 -8.82
CA TYR A 33 8.23 -6.45 -7.48
C TYR A 33 9.18 -5.26 -7.47
N GLN A 34 10.24 -5.29 -8.28
CA GLN A 34 11.25 -4.21 -8.28
C GLN A 34 10.66 -2.86 -8.69
N ALA A 35 9.89 -2.83 -9.78
CA ALA A 35 9.27 -1.60 -10.28
C ALA A 35 8.22 -1.05 -9.28
N ALA A 36 7.42 -1.93 -8.69
CA ALA A 36 6.44 -1.56 -7.69
C ALA A 36 7.10 -1.05 -6.39
N HIS A 37 8.20 -1.67 -5.97
CA HIS A 37 8.96 -1.26 -4.79
C HIS A 37 9.59 0.12 -4.97
N GLU A 38 10.21 0.40 -6.12
CA GLU A 38 10.76 1.72 -6.43
C GLU A 38 9.68 2.80 -6.46
N ALA A 39 8.52 2.50 -7.05
CA ALA A 39 7.37 3.42 -7.04
C ALA A 39 6.86 3.67 -5.62
N ALA A 40 6.72 2.62 -4.82
CA ALA A 40 6.31 2.71 -3.42
C ALA A 40 7.29 3.55 -2.61
N ALA A 41 8.59 3.30 -2.72
CA ALA A 41 9.63 4.08 -2.03
C ALA A 41 9.59 5.56 -2.40
N ASN A 42 9.46 5.87 -3.69
CA ASN A 42 9.39 7.26 -4.15
C ASN A 42 8.16 7.99 -3.60
N ILE A 43 6.97 7.38 -3.68
CA ILE A 43 5.74 7.96 -3.15
C ILE A 43 5.85 8.12 -1.63
N CYS A 44 6.23 7.05 -0.94
CA CYS A 44 6.33 7.01 0.51
C CYS A 44 7.31 8.04 1.07
N SER A 45 8.42 8.32 0.36
CA SER A 45 9.40 9.33 0.77
C SER A 45 8.79 10.73 1.02
N GLY A 46 7.69 11.06 0.33
CA GLY A 46 6.98 12.33 0.49
C GLY A 46 5.91 12.33 1.59
N VAL A 47 5.27 11.18 1.84
CA VAL A 47 4.12 11.07 2.78
C VAL A 47 4.48 10.48 4.14
N PHE A 48 5.62 9.82 4.31
CA PHE A 48 6.02 9.22 5.59
C PHE A 48 6.11 10.24 6.74
N ASN A 49 6.40 11.50 6.44
CA ASN A 49 6.41 12.58 7.44
C ASN A 49 5.00 13.01 7.89
N THR A 50 3.95 12.63 7.17
CA THR A 50 2.56 13.03 7.44
C THR A 50 1.71 11.89 8.00
N ILE A 51 2.27 10.70 8.16
CA ILE A 51 1.55 9.50 8.63
C ILE A 51 2.23 8.91 9.88
N PRO A 52 1.46 8.26 10.77
CA PRO A 52 2.00 7.50 11.90
C PRO A 52 2.98 6.40 11.46
N VAL A 53 4.06 6.21 12.23
CA VAL A 53 5.15 5.26 11.92
C VAL A 53 4.67 3.82 11.86
N ASP A 54 3.72 3.45 12.72
CA ASP A 54 3.04 2.16 12.74
C ASP A 54 2.28 1.83 11.44
N LEU A 55 1.98 2.85 10.62
CA LEU A 55 1.33 2.67 9.32
C LEU A 55 2.31 2.71 8.13
N HIS A 56 3.61 2.94 8.35
CA HIS A 56 4.58 3.07 7.26
C HIS A 56 4.66 1.79 6.42
N ASP A 57 4.76 0.63 7.08
CA ASP A 57 4.85 -0.67 6.41
C ASP A 57 3.56 -1.00 5.65
N VAL A 58 2.40 -0.75 6.26
CA VAL A 58 1.09 -0.96 5.61
C VAL A 58 0.96 -0.10 4.35
N ILE A 59 1.34 1.18 4.43
CA ILE A 59 1.24 2.10 3.30
C ILE A 59 2.24 1.73 2.21
N HIS A 60 3.47 1.37 2.56
CA HIS A 60 4.45 0.91 1.60
C HIS A 60 3.94 -0.30 0.81
N GLU A 61 3.46 -1.32 1.52
CA GLU A 61 2.97 -2.57 0.94
C GLU A 61 1.69 -2.37 0.15
N ALA A 62 0.79 -1.48 0.58
CA ALA A 62 -0.42 -1.15 -0.16
C ALA A 62 -0.11 -0.46 -1.50
N VAL A 63 0.86 0.48 -1.49
CA VAL A 63 1.30 1.14 -2.73
C VAL A 63 1.99 0.14 -3.65
N MET A 64 2.84 -0.73 -3.10
CA MET A 64 3.54 -1.76 -3.86
C MET A 64 2.54 -2.74 -4.50
N ALA A 65 1.57 -3.24 -3.75
CA ALA A 65 0.51 -4.11 -4.26
C ALA A 65 -0.29 -3.43 -5.38
N GLY A 66 -0.71 -2.17 -5.17
CA GLY A 66 -1.43 -1.41 -6.18
C GLY A 66 -0.66 -1.21 -7.49
N TYR A 67 0.64 -0.89 -7.40
CA TYR A 67 1.49 -0.76 -8.59
C TYR A 67 1.72 -2.10 -9.30
N ALA A 68 1.93 -3.19 -8.55
CA ALA A 68 2.09 -4.51 -9.13
C ALA A 68 0.81 -4.98 -9.85
N THR A 69 -0.36 -4.69 -9.26
CA THR A 69 -1.65 -4.93 -9.93
C THR A 69 -1.79 -4.10 -11.19
N ALA A 70 -1.44 -2.80 -11.15
CA ALA A 70 -1.50 -1.96 -12.34
C ALA A 70 -0.58 -2.46 -13.47
N LEU A 71 0.63 -2.92 -13.15
CA LEU A 71 1.53 -3.54 -14.13
C LEU A 71 0.96 -4.83 -14.72
N SER A 72 0.33 -5.67 -13.90
CA SER A 72 -0.37 -6.86 -14.37
C SER A 72 -1.56 -6.51 -15.26
N ASP A 73 -2.37 -5.52 -14.87
CA ASP A 73 -3.50 -5.05 -15.67
C ASP A 73 -3.04 -4.40 -16.99
N LEU A 74 -1.86 -3.79 -17.03
CA LEU A 74 -1.24 -3.29 -18.26
C LEU A 74 -0.93 -4.44 -19.22
N GLU A 75 -0.26 -5.48 -18.71
CA GLU A 75 0.10 -6.68 -19.49
C GLU A 75 -1.14 -7.42 -19.99
N ASP A 76 -2.19 -7.47 -19.18
CA ASP A 76 -3.47 -8.10 -19.53
C ASP A 76 -4.36 -7.21 -20.44
N GLY A 77 -3.94 -5.98 -20.73
CA GLY A 77 -4.71 -5.02 -21.55
C GLY A 77 -5.95 -4.44 -20.86
N LYS A 78 -6.08 -4.60 -19.53
CA LYS A 78 -7.22 -4.13 -18.71
C LYS A 78 -7.13 -2.67 -18.31
N LEU A 79 -5.93 -2.08 -18.33
CA LEU A 79 -5.74 -0.68 -17.94
C LEU A 79 -6.47 0.29 -18.88
N ASP A 80 -6.57 -0.04 -20.18
CA ASP A 80 -7.13 0.86 -21.17
C ASP A 80 -8.64 1.10 -20.95
N ASP A 81 -9.35 0.10 -20.43
CA ASP A 81 -10.78 0.22 -20.11
C ASP A 81 -11.01 1.00 -18.81
N GLN A 82 -10.22 0.73 -17.76
CA GLN A 82 -10.36 1.42 -16.47
C GLN A 82 -9.86 2.87 -16.50
N VAL A 83 -8.79 3.15 -17.25
CA VAL A 83 -8.26 4.51 -17.43
C VAL A 83 -9.21 5.34 -18.29
N ARG A 84 -9.81 4.76 -19.33
CA ARG A 84 -10.84 5.42 -20.15
C ARG A 84 -12.06 5.79 -19.31
N GLU A 85 -12.57 4.87 -18.48
CA GLU A 85 -13.67 5.15 -17.55
C GLU A 85 -13.37 6.29 -16.57
N ARG A 86 -12.11 6.40 -16.11
CA ARG A 86 -11.70 7.46 -15.17
C ARG A 86 -11.38 8.78 -15.86
N GLY A 87 -10.95 8.76 -17.11
CA GLY A 87 -10.74 9.96 -17.93
C GLY A 87 -12.04 10.74 -18.13
N ASP A 88 -13.14 10.01 -18.38
CA ASP A 88 -14.48 10.59 -18.57
C ASP A 88 -15.07 11.24 -17.30
N ILE A 89 -14.48 11.01 -16.12
CA ILE A 89 -14.91 11.60 -14.83
C ILE A 89 -14.19 12.92 -14.54
N ILE A 90 -13.05 13.18 -15.19
CA ILE A 90 -12.19 14.34 -14.94
C ILE A 90 -12.49 15.50 -15.93
N GLU A 91 -13.37 15.29 -16.90
CA GLU A 91 -13.87 16.30 -17.85
C GLU A 91 -15.19 16.94 -17.39
#